data_AF-A0A424W916-F1
#
_entry.id   AF-A0A424W916-F1
#
_cell.length_a   1.000
_cell.length_b   1.000
_cell.length_c   1.000
_cell.angle_alpha   90.00
_cell.angle_beta   90.00
_cell.angle_gamma   90.00
#
_symmetry.space_group_name_H-M   'P 1'
#
loop_
_entity.id
_entity.type
_entity.pdbx_description
1 polymer ?
#
loop_
_entity_poly.entity_id
_entity_poly.type
_entity_poly.pdbx_seq_one_letter_code
_entity_poly.pdbx_strand_id
1 'polypeptide(L)'
;PGPVAVLAPEAWPAPLAEAGLRAWREAEENLARAGYTPTSWHPPAALSFARMADDNSVVLAYEAYRYYGALAEDPATPLWDVVRKRIAAGGRIAQADYEAALQRRAADMAAFAQAMQGLDALLMPACDQAAQALDADDTRHAGLGKLLRPANFLGAAAISLPVGFDAEGMPMAVQLLAPAGGDAAMLDCAAALEPVLAPALRRPDLSGWGL
;
A
#
# COMPACT_ATOMS: atom_id res chain seq x y z
N PRO A 1 -12.50 -0.34 -19.32
CA PRO A 1 -11.25 -0.76 -18.66
C PRO A 1 -10.77 -2.10 -19.22
N GLY A 2 -9.45 -2.27 -19.27
CA GLY A 2 -8.84 -3.58 -19.49
C GLY A 2 -9.16 -4.57 -18.37
N PRO A 3 -8.71 -5.83 -18.47
CA PRO A 3 -8.95 -6.85 -17.45
C PRO A 3 -8.41 -6.45 -16.07
N VAL A 4 -9.30 -6.04 -15.17
CA VAL A 4 -9.01 -5.77 -13.76
C VAL A 4 -9.55 -6.89 -12.90
N ALA A 5 -8.74 -7.39 -11.98
CA ALA A 5 -9.16 -8.33 -10.96
C ALA A 5 -9.09 -7.69 -9.56
N VAL A 6 -9.74 -8.30 -8.57
CA VAL A 6 -9.77 -7.83 -7.17
C VAL A 6 -9.03 -8.82 -6.29
N LEU A 7 -8.08 -8.36 -5.49
CA LEU A 7 -7.37 -9.22 -4.53
C LEU A 7 -8.35 -9.71 -3.46
N ALA A 8 -8.45 -11.03 -3.32
CA ALA A 8 -9.30 -11.67 -2.33
C ALA A 8 -9.02 -11.15 -0.89
N PRO A 9 -10.05 -10.81 -0.08
CA PRO A 9 -9.86 -10.21 1.24
C PRO A 9 -8.97 -10.99 2.21
N GLU A 10 -9.01 -12.32 2.15
CA GLU A 10 -8.16 -13.21 2.94
C GLU A 10 -6.66 -13.07 2.63
N ALA A 11 -6.32 -12.49 1.46
CA ALA A 11 -4.95 -12.25 1.05
C ALA A 11 -4.46 -10.85 1.41
N TRP A 12 -5.29 -9.97 1.97
CA TRP A 12 -4.84 -8.63 2.36
C TRP A 12 -3.75 -8.71 3.45
N PRO A 13 -2.69 -7.89 3.37
CA PRO A 13 -1.58 -7.91 4.33
C PRO A 13 -1.96 -7.39 5.72
N ALA A 14 -3.11 -6.73 5.86
CA ALA A 14 -3.65 -6.23 7.10
C ALA A 14 -5.18 -6.21 7.06
N PRO A 15 -5.87 -6.40 8.19
CA PRO A 15 -7.30 -6.15 8.26
C PRO A 15 -7.59 -4.66 8.09
N LEU A 16 -8.77 -4.34 7.56
CA LEU A 16 -9.25 -2.97 7.49
C LEU A 16 -10.01 -2.61 8.78
N ALA A 17 -9.90 -1.36 9.21
CA ALA A 17 -10.80 -0.81 10.21
C ALA A 17 -12.21 -0.62 9.63
N GLU A 18 -13.17 -0.26 10.47
CA GLU A 18 -14.56 -0.11 10.04
C GLU A 18 -14.72 0.90 8.88
N ALA A 19 -14.02 2.04 8.94
CA ALA A 19 -14.01 3.03 7.86
C ALA A 19 -13.43 2.46 6.56
N GLY A 20 -12.35 1.69 6.62
CA GLY A 20 -11.76 1.02 5.46
C GLY A 20 -12.69 -0.02 4.84
N LEU A 21 -13.39 -0.83 5.66
CA LEU A 21 -14.38 -1.80 5.19
C LEU A 21 -15.58 -1.12 4.50
N ARG A 22 -16.06 0.01 5.04
CA ARG A 22 -17.13 0.79 4.42
C ARG A 22 -16.70 1.35 3.07
N ALA A 23 -15.53 2.00 3.02
CA ALA A 23 -14.97 2.54 1.78
C ALA A 23 -14.75 1.44 0.71
N TRP A 24 -14.31 0.26 1.13
CA TRP A 24 -14.17 -0.90 0.22
C TRP A 24 -15.51 -1.33 -0.37
N ARG A 25 -16.55 -1.48 0.46
CA ARG A 25 -17.89 -1.87 -0.02
C ARG A 25 -18.49 -0.82 -0.95
N GLU A 26 -18.34 0.46 -0.61
CA GLU A 26 -18.79 1.56 -1.48
C GLU A 26 -18.10 1.53 -2.84
N ALA A 27 -16.79 1.23 -2.87
CA ALA A 27 -16.05 1.05 -4.11
C ALA A 27 -16.61 -0.12 -4.94
N GLU A 28 -16.85 -1.29 -4.34
CA GLU A 28 -17.45 -2.45 -5.01
C GLU A 28 -18.85 -2.13 -5.57
N GLU A 29 -19.68 -1.43 -4.79
CA GLU A 29 -21.01 -1.02 -5.23
C GLU A 29 -20.97 -0.02 -6.38
N ASN A 30 -20.06 0.96 -6.32
CA ASN A 30 -19.89 1.97 -7.37
C ASN A 30 -19.43 1.31 -8.68
N LEU A 31 -18.48 0.37 -8.60
CA LEU A 31 -18.05 -0.43 -9.74
C LEU A 31 -19.22 -1.23 -10.32
N ALA A 32 -19.97 -1.95 -9.49
CA ALA A 32 -21.12 -2.76 -9.91
C ALA A 32 -22.22 -1.91 -10.58
N ARG A 33 -22.52 -0.72 -10.03
CA ARG A 33 -23.48 0.23 -10.62
C ARG A 33 -23.06 0.73 -12.01
N ALA A 34 -21.75 0.85 -12.25
CA ALA A 34 -21.21 1.20 -13.56
C ALA A 34 -21.05 0.00 -14.51
N GLY A 35 -21.48 -1.20 -14.10
CA GLY A 35 -21.36 -2.42 -14.89
C GLY A 35 -19.97 -3.06 -14.86
N TYR A 36 -19.10 -2.63 -13.93
CA TYR A 36 -17.81 -3.28 -13.70
C TYR A 36 -17.93 -4.34 -12.62
N THR A 37 -17.65 -5.59 -12.99
CA THR A 37 -17.65 -6.73 -12.06
C THR A 37 -16.29 -7.44 -12.11
N PRO A 38 -15.23 -6.86 -11.50
CA PRO A 38 -13.93 -7.50 -11.44
C PRO A 38 -14.02 -8.88 -10.81
N THR A 39 -13.30 -9.85 -11.36
CA THR A 39 -13.24 -11.20 -10.78
C THR A 39 -12.35 -11.21 -9.55
N SER A 40 -12.74 -11.97 -8.53
CA SER A 40 -11.86 -12.24 -7.38
C SER A 40 -10.63 -13.02 -7.83
N TRP A 41 -9.45 -12.48 -7.52
CA TRP A 41 -8.15 -13.06 -7.80
C TRP A 41 -7.52 -13.53 -6.49
N HIS A 42 -7.15 -14.80 -6.47
CA HIS A 42 -6.52 -15.44 -5.33
C HIS A 42 -5.05 -15.65 -5.67
N PRO A 43 -4.12 -15.20 -4.81
CA PRO A 43 -2.71 -15.42 -5.05
C PRO A 43 -2.41 -16.93 -5.08
N PRO A 44 -1.54 -17.39 -5.99
CA PRO A 44 -0.94 -18.71 -5.88
C PRO A 44 -0.26 -18.88 -4.52
N ALA A 45 -0.16 -20.12 -4.02
CA ALA A 45 0.38 -20.41 -2.67
C ALA A 45 1.80 -19.86 -2.41
N ALA A 46 2.58 -19.60 -3.46
CA ALA A 46 3.91 -18.98 -3.35
C ALA A 46 3.85 -17.49 -2.92
N LEU A 47 2.78 -16.78 -3.28
CA LEU A 47 2.62 -15.35 -3.03
C LEU A 47 1.84 -15.12 -1.72
N SER A 48 2.47 -14.43 -0.78
CA SER A 48 1.82 -13.96 0.45
C SER A 48 2.05 -12.47 0.59
N PHE A 49 1.01 -11.66 0.41
CA PHE A 49 1.10 -10.20 0.52
C PHE A 49 1.46 -9.78 1.95
N ALA A 50 0.95 -10.48 2.97
CA ALA A 50 1.34 -10.25 4.36
C ALA A 50 2.87 -10.45 4.56
N ARG A 51 3.42 -11.57 4.08
CA ARG A 51 4.86 -11.84 4.14
C ARG A 51 5.65 -10.78 3.37
N MET A 52 5.21 -10.39 2.18
CA MET A 52 5.89 -9.34 1.39
C MET A 52 5.91 -8.00 2.12
N ALA A 53 4.83 -7.65 2.82
CA ALA A 53 4.77 -6.43 3.63
C ALA A 53 5.78 -6.46 4.78
N ASP A 54 5.94 -7.62 5.44
CA ASP A 54 6.90 -7.84 6.51
C ASP A 54 8.35 -7.86 5.97
N ASP A 55 8.61 -8.59 4.88
CA ASP A 55 9.92 -8.66 4.21
C ASP A 55 10.38 -7.29 3.70
N ASN A 56 9.47 -6.48 3.14
CA ASN A 56 9.78 -5.10 2.79
C ASN A 56 10.23 -4.29 4.02
N SER A 57 9.63 -4.54 5.17
CA SER A 57 9.98 -3.86 6.42
C SER A 57 11.37 -4.29 6.91
N VAL A 58 11.73 -5.57 6.75
CA VAL A 58 13.07 -6.10 7.04
C VAL A 58 14.13 -5.42 6.17
N VAL A 59 13.91 -5.40 4.84
CA VAL A 59 14.84 -4.78 3.87
C VAL A 59 15.01 -3.29 4.18
N LEU A 60 13.89 -2.56 4.30
CA LEU A 60 13.90 -1.12 4.58
C LEU A 60 14.64 -0.78 5.87
N ALA A 61 14.34 -1.47 6.97
CA ALA A 61 14.95 -1.18 8.26
C ALA A 61 16.44 -1.55 8.29
N TYR A 62 16.82 -2.71 7.71
CA TYR A 62 18.22 -3.13 7.61
C TYR A 62 19.04 -2.09 6.86
N GLU A 63 18.59 -1.68 5.67
CA GLU A 63 19.29 -0.70 4.85
C GLU A 63 19.30 0.68 5.50
N ALA A 64 18.19 1.12 6.10
CA ALA A 64 18.14 2.39 6.82
C ALA A 64 19.22 2.47 7.91
N TYR A 65 19.44 1.38 8.66
CA TYR A 65 20.53 1.35 9.63
C TYR A 65 21.92 1.35 8.98
N ARG A 66 22.13 0.64 7.86
CA ARG A 66 23.43 0.63 7.18
C ARG A 66 23.84 2.01 6.66
N TYR A 67 22.89 2.80 6.17
CA TYR A 67 23.16 4.14 5.65
C TYR A 67 23.11 5.23 6.73
N TYR A 68 22.20 5.13 7.69
CA TYR A 68 21.90 6.20 8.64
C TYR A 68 22.10 5.82 10.11
N GLY A 69 22.67 4.64 10.39
CA GLY A 69 22.90 4.15 11.75
C GLY A 69 23.74 5.10 12.59
N ALA A 70 24.82 5.67 12.03
CA ALA A 70 25.66 6.64 12.73
C ALA A 70 24.87 7.89 13.18
N LEU A 71 23.94 8.39 12.35
CA LEU A 71 23.06 9.52 12.71
C LEU A 71 22.08 9.14 13.83
N ALA A 72 21.54 7.93 13.77
CA ALA A 72 20.60 7.44 14.78
C ALA A 72 21.29 7.11 16.12
N GLU A 73 22.55 6.70 16.10
CA GLU A 73 23.32 6.36 17.29
C GLU A 73 23.91 7.58 17.99
N ASP A 74 24.19 8.67 17.26
CA ASP A 74 24.66 9.91 17.85
C ASP A 74 23.52 10.67 18.56
N PRO A 75 23.52 10.77 19.91
CA PRO A 75 22.48 11.47 20.66
C PRO A 75 22.49 12.99 20.42
N ALA A 76 23.58 13.57 19.92
CA ALA A 76 23.66 15.01 19.63
C ALA A 76 22.99 15.39 18.30
N THR A 77 22.82 14.43 17.38
CA THR A 77 22.16 14.66 16.10
C THR A 77 20.68 15.00 16.33
N PRO A 78 20.16 16.14 15.80
CA PRO A 78 18.75 16.50 15.96
C PRO A 78 17.86 15.63 15.07
N LEU A 79 17.41 14.50 15.63
CA LEU A 79 16.54 13.54 14.97
C LEU A 79 15.35 13.23 15.88
N TRP A 80 14.14 13.22 15.31
CA TRP A 80 12.93 12.85 16.05
C TRP A 80 13.06 11.42 16.61
N ASP A 81 12.74 11.24 17.89
CA ASP A 81 12.98 9.99 18.61
C ASP A 81 12.32 8.77 17.98
N VAL A 82 11.15 8.93 17.35
CA VAL A 82 10.47 7.86 16.62
C VAL A 82 11.33 7.37 15.45
N VAL A 83 11.86 8.30 14.65
CA VAL A 83 12.73 8.00 13.50
C VAL A 83 14.04 7.37 13.98
N ARG A 84 14.64 7.93 15.04
CA ARG A 84 15.85 7.38 15.67
C ARG A 84 15.66 5.91 16.06
N LYS A 85 14.59 5.61 16.79
CA LYS A 85 14.26 4.25 17.25
C LYS A 85 14.06 3.29 16.07
N ARG A 86 13.38 3.73 15.00
CA ARG A 86 13.14 2.92 13.78
C ARG A 86 14.44 2.59 13.05
N ILE A 87 15.32 3.58 12.85
CA ILE A 87 16.64 3.35 12.21
C ILE A 87 17.50 2.43 13.09
N ALA A 88 17.66 2.75 14.37
CA ALA A 88 18.47 1.96 15.30
C ALA A 88 17.98 0.50 15.42
N ALA A 89 16.67 0.26 15.31
CA ALA A 89 16.11 -1.09 15.31
C ALA A 89 16.63 -1.95 14.14
N GLY A 90 16.95 -1.35 12.99
CA GLY A 90 17.52 -2.05 11.84
C GLY A 90 18.87 -2.70 12.12
N GLY A 91 19.65 -2.18 13.08
CA GLY A 91 20.93 -2.76 13.47
C GLY A 91 20.83 -4.14 14.15
N ARG A 92 19.62 -4.53 14.58
CA ARG A 92 19.35 -5.85 15.17
C ARG A 92 18.97 -6.92 14.14
N ILE A 93 18.79 -6.54 12.87
CA ILE A 93 18.42 -7.48 11.81
C ILE A 93 19.67 -8.21 11.33
N ALA A 94 19.63 -9.55 11.34
CA ALA A 94 20.74 -10.35 10.87
C ALA A 94 20.90 -10.23 9.35
N GLN A 95 22.15 -10.23 8.86
CA GLN A 95 22.42 -10.20 7.43
C GLN A 95 21.75 -11.37 6.67
N ALA A 96 21.72 -12.56 7.29
CA ALA A 96 21.06 -13.72 6.70
C ALA A 96 19.55 -13.50 6.48
N ASP A 97 18.86 -12.79 7.39
CA ASP A 97 17.43 -12.48 7.24
C ASP A 97 17.19 -11.50 6.10
N TYR A 98 18.06 -10.49 5.98
CA TYR A 98 18.04 -9.53 4.87
C TYR A 98 18.27 -10.22 3.52
N GLU A 99 19.31 -11.06 3.41
CA GLU A 99 19.61 -11.81 2.19
C GLU A 99 18.48 -12.77 1.81
N ALA A 100 17.90 -13.44 2.80
CA ALA A 100 16.75 -14.31 2.58
C ALA A 100 15.51 -13.53 2.08
N ALA A 101 15.27 -12.32 2.60
CA ALA A 101 14.20 -11.44 2.11
C ALA A 101 14.45 -11.01 0.66
N LEU A 102 15.68 -10.67 0.28
CA LEU A 102 16.03 -10.34 -1.10
C LEU A 102 15.87 -11.53 -2.06
N GLN A 103 16.23 -12.74 -1.65
CA GLN A 103 16.02 -13.94 -2.45
C GLN A 103 14.52 -14.20 -2.67
N ARG A 104 13.70 -14.08 -1.61
CA ARG A 104 12.24 -14.16 -1.72
C ARG A 104 11.69 -13.08 -2.65
N ARG A 105 12.19 -11.85 -2.56
CA ARG A 105 11.79 -10.74 -3.43
C ARG A 105 11.89 -11.09 -4.91
N ALA A 106 13.03 -11.61 -5.35
CA ALA A 106 13.22 -11.97 -6.75
C ALA A 106 12.24 -13.07 -7.21
N ALA A 107 12.01 -14.08 -6.37
CA ALA A 107 11.04 -15.14 -6.65
C ALA A 107 9.60 -14.62 -6.70
N ASP A 108 9.23 -13.74 -5.77
CA ASP A 108 7.91 -13.13 -5.65
C ASP A 108 7.59 -12.21 -6.83
N MET A 109 8.57 -11.42 -7.29
CA MET A 109 8.44 -10.58 -8.49
C MET A 109 8.09 -11.42 -9.73
N ALA A 110 8.82 -12.52 -9.95
CA ALA A 110 8.58 -13.42 -11.08
C ALA A 110 7.22 -14.14 -10.96
N ALA A 111 6.89 -14.64 -9.78
CA ALA A 111 5.63 -15.33 -9.54
C ALA A 111 4.42 -14.39 -9.65
N PHE A 112 4.53 -13.14 -9.19
CA PHE A 112 3.49 -12.12 -9.35
C PHE A 112 3.28 -11.76 -10.82
N ALA A 113 4.36 -11.51 -11.57
CA ALA A 113 4.27 -11.24 -13.01
C ALA A 113 3.60 -12.39 -13.78
N GLN A 114 3.95 -13.64 -13.44
CA GLN A 114 3.34 -14.83 -14.04
C GLN A 114 1.85 -14.96 -13.68
N ALA A 115 1.48 -14.71 -12.42
CA ALA A 115 0.11 -14.84 -11.95
C ALA A 115 -0.82 -13.71 -12.40
N MET A 116 -0.24 -12.58 -12.83
CA MET A 116 -0.93 -11.44 -13.44
C MET A 116 -1.07 -11.53 -14.96
N GLN A 117 -0.61 -12.61 -15.62
CA GLN A 117 -0.74 -12.75 -17.07
C GLN A 117 -2.21 -12.66 -17.52
N GLY A 118 -2.48 -11.76 -18.46
CA GLY A 118 -3.84 -11.48 -18.95
C GLY A 118 -4.65 -10.51 -18.09
N LEU A 119 -4.05 -9.92 -17.05
CA LEU A 119 -4.63 -8.85 -16.24
C LEU A 119 -3.81 -7.58 -16.41
N ASP A 120 -4.49 -6.44 -16.55
CA ASP A 120 -3.87 -5.12 -16.66
C ASP A 120 -3.68 -4.47 -15.28
N ALA A 121 -4.52 -4.84 -14.31
CA ALA A 121 -4.39 -4.36 -12.93
C ALA A 121 -5.05 -5.29 -11.90
N LEU A 122 -4.52 -5.24 -10.68
CA LEU A 122 -5.07 -5.86 -9.49
C LEU A 122 -5.54 -4.77 -8.51
N LEU A 123 -6.82 -4.76 -8.18
CA LEU A 123 -7.44 -3.82 -7.24
C LEU A 123 -7.38 -4.37 -5.81
N MET A 124 -6.93 -3.54 -4.86
CA MET A 124 -6.94 -3.85 -3.43
C MET A 124 -7.08 -2.57 -2.58
N PRO A 125 -7.37 -2.65 -1.27
CA PRO A 125 -7.40 -1.49 -0.39
C PRO A 125 -6.03 -0.78 -0.35
N ALA A 126 -6.02 0.56 -0.29
CA ALA A 126 -4.79 1.36 -0.12
C ALA A 126 -4.54 1.75 1.34
N CYS A 127 -5.60 1.97 2.11
CA CYS A 127 -5.54 2.32 3.52
C CYS A 127 -6.49 1.45 4.35
N ASP A 128 -6.08 1.16 5.58
CA ASP A 128 -6.87 0.45 6.58
C ASP A 128 -7.82 1.39 7.33
N GLN A 129 -7.42 2.66 7.44
CA GLN A 129 -8.12 3.73 8.13
C GLN A 129 -7.93 5.07 7.40
N ALA A 130 -8.78 6.04 7.72
CA ALA A 130 -8.62 7.41 7.26
C ALA A 130 -7.46 8.12 7.97
N ALA A 131 -7.10 9.29 7.47
CA ALA A 131 -6.09 10.15 8.09
C ALA A 131 -6.42 10.44 9.56
N GLN A 132 -5.44 10.22 10.43
CA GLN A 132 -5.56 10.41 11.88
C GLN A 132 -4.97 11.76 12.30
N ALA A 133 -5.41 12.27 13.45
CA ALA A 133 -4.81 13.46 14.04
C ALA A 133 -3.35 13.20 14.46
N LEU A 134 -2.46 14.16 14.17
CA LEU A 134 -1.04 14.07 14.53
C LEU A 134 -0.84 13.83 16.03
N ASP A 135 0.15 13.02 16.36
CA ASP A 135 0.59 12.77 17.73
C ASP A 135 2.11 12.75 17.80
N ALA A 136 2.67 13.32 18.88
CA ALA A 136 4.11 13.52 19.02
C ALA A 136 4.91 12.19 19.09
N ASP A 137 4.24 11.09 19.44
CA ASP A 137 4.83 9.77 19.57
C ASP A 137 4.59 8.86 18.34
N ASP A 138 3.91 9.37 17.30
CA ASP A 138 3.55 8.65 16.05
C ASP A 138 2.79 7.33 16.28
N THR A 139 2.10 7.21 17.42
CA THR A 139 1.40 6.00 17.84
C THR A 139 0.15 5.73 17.02
N ARG A 140 -0.55 6.79 16.58
CA ARG A 140 -1.76 6.67 15.74
C ARG A 140 -1.45 6.29 14.29
N HIS A 141 -0.19 6.39 13.91
CA HIS A 141 0.32 6.15 12.56
C HIS A 141 1.16 4.86 12.50
N ALA A 142 1.20 4.10 13.60
CA ALA A 142 1.88 2.81 13.66
C ALA A 142 1.21 1.81 12.71
N GLY A 143 2.01 1.15 11.87
CA GLY A 143 1.51 0.14 10.93
C GLY A 143 0.97 0.71 9.62
N LEU A 144 0.92 2.04 9.46
CA LEU A 144 0.59 2.65 8.16
C LEU A 144 1.53 2.13 7.08
N GLY A 145 0.93 1.76 5.96
CA GLY A 145 1.63 1.24 4.79
C GLY A 145 1.70 -0.28 4.67
N LYS A 146 1.19 -1.09 5.62
CA LYS A 146 1.13 -2.56 5.43
C LYS A 146 0.45 -2.96 4.12
N LEU A 147 -0.62 -2.26 3.74
CA LEU A 147 -1.33 -2.46 2.46
C LEU A 147 -0.51 -2.03 1.23
N LEU A 148 0.43 -1.09 1.39
CA LEU A 148 1.21 -0.50 0.29
C LEU A 148 2.55 -1.20 0.07
N ARG A 149 3.11 -1.79 1.13
CA ARG A 149 4.44 -2.43 1.11
C ARG A 149 4.59 -3.59 0.11
N PRO A 150 3.56 -4.42 -0.18
CA PRO A 150 3.69 -5.45 -1.21
C PRO A 150 4.08 -4.87 -2.58
N ALA A 151 3.53 -3.72 -2.97
CA ALA A 151 3.90 -3.07 -4.23
C ALA A 151 5.38 -2.66 -4.26
N ASN A 152 5.86 -2.05 -3.17
CA ASN A 152 7.28 -1.69 -3.02
C ASN A 152 8.19 -2.92 -3.09
N PHE A 153 7.81 -3.99 -2.39
CA PHE A 153 8.57 -5.24 -2.39
C PHE A 153 8.65 -5.84 -3.78
N LEU A 154 7.53 -5.88 -4.51
CA LEU A 154 7.47 -6.42 -5.86
C LEU A 154 8.10 -5.50 -6.92
N GLY A 155 8.44 -4.25 -6.57
CA GLY A 155 8.77 -3.23 -7.59
C GLY A 155 7.63 -3.04 -8.60
N ALA A 156 6.40 -3.26 -8.14
CA ALA A 156 5.19 -3.16 -8.95
C ALA A 156 4.90 -1.70 -9.32
N ALA A 157 4.25 -1.50 -10.47
CA ALA A 157 3.54 -0.26 -10.70
C ALA A 157 2.34 -0.21 -9.75
N ALA A 158 2.11 0.94 -9.12
CA ALA A 158 0.96 1.12 -8.25
C ALA A 158 0.40 2.54 -8.34
N ILE A 159 -0.92 2.67 -8.26
CA ILE A 159 -1.61 3.97 -8.19
C ILE A 159 -2.75 3.91 -7.19
N SER A 160 -2.83 4.93 -6.33
CA SER A 160 -3.92 5.12 -5.38
C SER A 160 -5.04 5.91 -6.04
N LEU A 161 -6.27 5.41 -5.94
CA LEU A 161 -7.48 6.04 -6.48
C LEU A 161 -8.45 6.40 -5.35
N PRO A 162 -9.06 7.60 -5.39
CA PRO A 162 -10.07 7.98 -4.41
C PRO A 162 -11.30 7.08 -4.53
N VAL A 163 -11.91 6.75 -3.38
CA VAL A 163 -13.19 6.01 -3.33
C VAL A 163 -14.29 6.71 -2.54
N GLY A 164 -13.96 7.86 -1.92
CA GLY A 164 -14.91 8.62 -1.12
C GLY A 164 -14.29 9.15 0.15
N PHE A 165 -15.11 9.26 1.19
CA PHE A 165 -14.76 9.86 2.46
C PHE A 165 -15.30 9.00 3.61
N ASP A 166 -14.63 9.03 4.76
CA ASP A 166 -15.20 8.46 5.98
C ASP A 166 -16.32 9.35 6.57
N ALA A 167 -16.81 8.98 7.76
CA ALA A 167 -17.90 9.67 8.43
C ALA A 167 -17.49 11.09 8.88
N GLU A 168 -16.20 11.30 9.13
CA GLU A 168 -15.58 12.55 9.52
C GLU A 168 -15.22 13.43 8.30
N GLY A 169 -15.42 12.93 7.08
CA GLY A 169 -15.14 13.65 5.85
C GLY A 169 -13.68 13.57 5.38
N MET A 170 -12.91 12.61 5.89
CA MET A 170 -11.53 12.36 5.49
C MET A 170 -11.45 11.45 4.25
N PRO A 171 -10.58 11.76 3.26
CA PRO A 171 -10.48 10.97 2.03
C PRO A 171 -10.06 9.52 2.27
N MET A 172 -10.68 8.60 1.51
CA MET A 172 -10.37 7.17 1.49
C MET A 172 -9.93 6.73 0.09
N ALA A 173 -9.15 5.65 0.01
CA ALA A 173 -8.59 5.18 -1.24
C ALA A 173 -8.50 3.65 -1.38
N VAL A 174 -8.55 3.21 -2.62
CA VAL A 174 -8.09 1.89 -3.08
C VAL A 174 -6.85 2.07 -3.93
N GLN A 175 -6.16 0.99 -4.27
CA GLN A 175 -5.01 1.02 -5.16
C GLN A 175 -5.13 -0.04 -6.26
N LEU A 176 -4.60 0.29 -7.43
CA LEU A 176 -4.32 -0.65 -8.49
C LEU A 176 -2.83 -1.00 -8.46
N LEU A 177 -2.52 -2.28 -8.63
CA LEU A 177 -1.16 -2.80 -8.78
C LEU A 177 -1.03 -3.47 -10.15
N ALA A 178 0.13 -3.35 -10.77
CA ALA A 178 0.52 -4.13 -11.94
C ALA A 178 1.99 -4.58 -11.83
N PRO A 179 2.40 -5.67 -12.51
CA PRO A 179 3.81 -6.05 -12.56
C PRO A 179 4.71 -4.90 -13.04
N ALA A 180 6.00 -4.95 -12.70
CA ALA A 180 6.97 -3.94 -13.13
C ALA A 180 6.90 -3.72 -14.66
N GLY A 181 6.76 -2.45 -15.08
CA GLY A 181 6.59 -2.07 -16.50
C GLY A 181 5.14 -2.11 -17.02
N GLY A 182 4.17 -2.50 -16.19
CA GLY A 182 2.74 -2.50 -16.50
C GLY A 182 2.05 -1.14 -16.35
N ASP A 183 2.81 -0.07 -16.14
CA ASP A 183 2.34 1.27 -15.78
C ASP A 183 1.28 1.82 -16.74
N ALA A 184 1.52 1.72 -18.05
CA ALA A 184 0.62 2.30 -19.05
C ALA A 184 -0.77 1.64 -19.04
N ALA A 185 -0.82 0.31 -19.08
CA ALA A 185 -2.09 -0.44 -19.03
C ALA A 185 -2.82 -0.24 -17.70
N MET A 186 -2.07 -0.22 -16.58
CA MET A 186 -2.62 0.09 -15.27
C MET A 186 -3.20 1.50 -15.21
N LEU A 187 -2.54 2.50 -15.81
CA LEU A 187 -3.02 3.88 -15.88
C LEU A 187 -4.26 4.03 -16.77
N ASP A 188 -4.37 3.28 -17.87
CA ASP A 188 -5.59 3.23 -18.68
C ASP A 188 -6.77 2.68 -17.87
N CYS A 189 -6.53 1.64 -17.06
CA CYS A 189 -7.52 1.16 -16.10
C CYS A 189 -7.84 2.21 -15.04
N ALA A 190 -6.83 2.88 -14.47
CA ALA A 190 -7.01 3.92 -13.47
C ALA A 190 -7.90 5.07 -13.98
N ALA A 191 -7.62 5.57 -15.19
CA ALA A 191 -8.39 6.64 -15.82
C ALA A 191 -9.86 6.24 -16.08
N ALA A 192 -10.12 4.96 -16.39
CA ALA A 192 -11.47 4.46 -16.57
C ALA A 192 -12.22 4.23 -15.25
N LEU A 193 -11.51 3.87 -14.17
CA LEU A 193 -12.09 3.51 -12.88
C LEU A 193 -12.26 4.70 -11.93
N GLU A 194 -11.35 5.67 -11.94
CA GLU A 194 -11.39 6.85 -11.06
C GLU A 194 -12.76 7.56 -11.02
N PRO A 195 -13.37 7.97 -12.15
CA PRO A 195 -14.66 8.69 -12.13
C PRO A 195 -15.82 7.81 -11.65
N VAL A 196 -15.68 6.50 -11.68
CA VAL A 196 -16.67 5.55 -11.17
C VAL A 196 -16.48 5.33 -9.68
N LEU A 197 -15.25 5.17 -9.24
CA LEU A 197 -14.90 4.91 -7.84
C LEU A 197 -15.23 6.12 -6.95
N ALA A 198 -14.97 7.34 -7.41
CA ALA A 198 -15.28 8.59 -6.71
C ALA A 198 -16.07 9.56 -7.61
N PRO A 199 -17.38 9.34 -7.81
CA PRO A 199 -18.20 10.15 -8.71
C PRO A 199 -18.39 11.59 -8.23
N ALA A 200 -18.13 11.86 -6.95
CA ALA A 200 -18.22 13.18 -6.34
C ALA A 200 -16.88 13.59 -5.73
N LEU A 201 -16.09 14.36 -6.50
CA LEU A 201 -14.87 14.97 -5.99
C LEU A 201 -15.20 16.10 -5.02
N ARG A 202 -14.62 16.07 -3.82
CA ARG A 202 -14.63 17.22 -2.90
C ARG A 202 -13.27 17.90 -2.92
N ARG A 203 -13.29 19.23 -2.93
CA ARG A 203 -12.08 20.03 -2.74
C ARG A 203 -11.89 20.28 -1.25
N PRO A 204 -10.68 20.09 -0.69
CA PRO A 204 -10.41 20.47 0.68
C PRO A 204 -10.56 21.99 0.84
N ASP A 205 -11.08 22.42 1.97
CA ASP A 205 -11.02 23.83 2.36
C ASP A 205 -9.61 24.14 2.86
N LEU A 206 -8.87 24.92 2.07
CA LEU A 206 -7.50 25.31 2.39
C LEU A 206 -7.40 26.75 2.91
N SER A 207 -8.54 27.42 3.15
CA SER A 207 -8.57 28.81 3.59
C SER A 207 -7.84 29.03 4.93
N GLY A 208 -7.83 28.02 5.81
CA GLY A 208 -7.07 28.01 7.06
C GLY A 208 -5.54 28.07 6.87
N TRP A 209 -5.04 27.75 5.67
CA TRP A 209 -3.63 27.84 5.29
C TRP A 209 -3.34 29.05 4.37
N GLY A 210 -4.35 29.86 4.07
CA GLY A 210 -4.25 30.98 3.13
C GLY A 210 -4.04 30.55 1.67
N LEU A 211 -4.48 29.34 1.30
CA LEU A 211 -4.42 28.78 -0.05
C LEU A 211 -5.80 28.74 -0.73
#